data_AF-A0AAJ6JJJ2-F1
#
_entry.id   AF-A0AAJ6JJJ2-F1
#
_cell.length_a   1.000
_cell.length_b   1.000
_cell.length_c   1.000
_cell.angle_alpha   90.00
_cell.angle_beta   90.00
_cell.angle_gamma   90.00
#
_symmetry.space_group_name_H-M   'P 1'
#
loop_
_entity.id
_entity.type
_entity.pdbx_description
1 polymer ?
#
loop_
_entity_poly.entity_id
_entity_poly.type
_entity_poly.pdbx_seq_one_letter_code
_entity_poly.pdbx_strand_id
1 'polypeptide(L)'
;MYDRISGLSTRVRQADEPSQSVDSGRFTKIVADLAPQWSSQPGELPDKMGACCSKPHTSDANVHTSSASDPSTSSSESSATSLFEYRTAGLRDANVDGICVGLTAEWFRHLNNSPSTRMSALTPGSGTHASAAERQQQYQTLKDLLRRRGAGSSQADLQAQNTMLEDAGLEPAGEEKRFVFGKSSNIKRMVNEINEDGSNHLLSLYFAEGGAHTVATSASNGRTTLFDPNYGEFTVRSDPDEMASLLQSLANRYRNPNGQHLSTITTQRMQ
;
A
#
# COMPACT_ATOMS: atom_id res chain seq x y z
N MET A 1 -15.41 39.29 57.77
CA MET A 1 -15.32 39.21 59.25
C MET A 1 -15.25 37.75 59.64
N TYR A 2 -14.21 37.42 60.43
CA TYR A 2 -14.02 36.33 61.42
C TYR A 2 -15.31 35.65 61.94
N ASP A 3 -15.39 34.43 62.49
CA ASP A 3 -14.55 33.26 62.80
C ASP A 3 -15.59 32.17 63.25
N ARG A 4 -15.45 30.85 62.96
CA ARG A 4 -14.92 29.77 63.84
C ARG A 4 -15.77 29.52 65.13
N ILE A 5 -16.28 28.31 65.47
CA ILE A 5 -15.59 27.20 66.18
C ILE A 5 -16.58 26.05 66.57
N SER A 6 -16.10 24.80 66.37
CA SER A 6 -16.24 23.52 67.12
C SER A 6 -17.53 22.73 67.41
N GLY A 7 -17.38 21.40 67.26
CA GLY A 7 -18.01 20.36 68.09
C GLY A 7 -17.57 18.93 67.70
N LEU A 8 -16.61 18.36 68.44
CA LEU A 8 -16.16 16.95 68.40
C LEU A 8 -17.16 16.01 69.09
N SER A 9 -17.32 14.76 68.62
CA SER A 9 -17.29 13.55 69.48
C SER A 9 -17.21 12.24 68.68
N THR A 10 -16.64 11.24 69.32
CA THR A 10 -15.95 10.03 68.83
C THR A 10 -16.74 8.72 68.94
N ARG A 11 -16.19 7.69 68.26
CA ARG A 11 -16.31 6.21 68.45
C ARG A 11 -17.55 5.50 67.89
N VAL A 12 -17.55 4.24 67.44
CA VAL A 12 -16.62 3.18 66.95
C VAL A 12 -17.40 1.86 67.13
N ARG A 13 -17.18 0.89 66.23
CA ARG A 13 -17.52 -0.57 66.27
C ARG A 13 -18.96 -0.97 65.94
N GLN A 14 -19.28 -2.12 65.33
CA GLN A 14 -18.63 -3.16 64.49
C GLN A 14 -19.62 -4.34 64.49
N ALA A 15 -19.85 -4.99 63.33
CA ALA A 15 -20.41 -6.35 63.13
C ALA A 15 -21.86 -6.60 63.60
N ASP A 16 -22.71 -7.45 63.00
CA ASP A 16 -22.58 -8.50 61.97
C ASP A 16 -23.96 -8.74 61.31
N GLU A 17 -23.95 -9.00 60.00
CA GLU A 17 -24.73 -9.94 59.14
C GLU A 17 -26.20 -10.39 59.43
N PRO A 18 -26.88 -11.08 58.49
CA PRO A 18 -26.74 -11.10 57.01
C PRO A 18 -28.11 -11.00 56.29
N SER A 19 -28.12 -10.81 54.96
CA SER A 19 -28.68 -11.81 54.03
C SER A 19 -28.86 -11.29 52.59
N GLN A 20 -28.64 -12.23 51.66
CA GLN A 20 -28.94 -12.22 50.23
C GLN A 20 -27.84 -11.67 49.31
N SER A 21 -26.93 -12.57 48.88
CA SER A 21 -26.37 -12.49 47.53
C SER A 21 -26.34 -13.88 46.88
N VAL A 22 -26.80 -13.86 45.64
CA VAL A 22 -27.13 -14.96 44.75
C VAL A 22 -25.87 -15.62 44.16
N ASP A 23 -25.89 -16.95 44.17
CA ASP A 23 -25.29 -17.89 43.21
C ASP A 23 -23.79 -17.73 42.85
N SER A 24 -22.96 -18.36 43.68
CA SER A 24 -21.55 -18.68 43.41
C SER A 24 -21.44 -19.82 42.38
N GLY A 25 -21.62 -19.53 41.10
CA GLY A 25 -21.64 -20.58 40.08
C GLY A 25 -21.09 -20.26 38.68
N ARG A 26 -20.64 -19.03 38.39
CA ARG A 26 -20.38 -18.65 36.98
C ARG A 26 -19.19 -17.72 36.70
N PHE A 27 -18.11 -17.79 37.49
CA PHE A 27 -16.95 -16.90 37.27
C PHE A 27 -15.59 -17.57 37.04
N THR A 28 -15.55 -18.89 36.82
CA THR A 28 -14.30 -19.59 36.47
C THR A 28 -14.41 -20.46 35.22
N LYS A 29 -15.40 -20.19 34.35
CA LYS A 29 -15.55 -20.85 33.03
C LYS A 29 -15.64 -19.88 31.84
N ILE A 30 -15.21 -18.63 32.00
CA ILE A 30 -15.16 -17.63 30.90
C ILE A 30 -13.83 -16.88 30.94
N VAL A 31 -12.72 -17.62 31.06
CA VAL A 31 -11.38 -17.10 30.74
C VAL A 31 -10.64 -18.04 29.77
N ALA A 32 -11.28 -19.16 29.37
CA ALA A 32 -10.77 -20.07 28.34
C ALA A 32 -11.49 -19.94 26.98
N ASP A 33 -12.52 -19.08 26.87
CA ASP A 33 -13.34 -18.92 25.65
C ASP A 33 -13.17 -17.54 24.96
N LEU A 34 -12.11 -16.80 25.30
CA LEU A 34 -11.69 -15.59 24.58
C LEU A 34 -10.38 -15.80 23.81
N ALA A 35 -10.17 -17.00 23.29
CA ALA A 35 -9.36 -17.16 22.10
C ALA A 35 -10.27 -16.87 20.90
N PRO A 36 -9.95 -15.90 20.02
CA PRO A 36 -10.57 -15.87 18.70
C PRO A 36 -10.17 -17.18 18.03
N GLN A 37 -11.10 -18.12 18.00
CA GLN A 37 -11.01 -19.31 17.17
C GLN A 37 -11.10 -18.84 15.73
N TRP A 38 -9.98 -18.38 15.18
CA TRP A 38 -9.80 -18.23 13.75
C TRP A 38 -9.83 -19.63 13.15
N SER A 39 -11.04 -20.05 12.77
CA SER A 39 -11.21 -21.08 11.76
C SER A 39 -10.62 -20.54 10.46
N SER A 40 -9.32 -20.75 10.27
CA SER A 40 -8.61 -20.39 9.05
C SER A 40 -9.12 -21.26 7.90
N GLN A 41 -9.99 -20.70 7.07
CA GLN A 41 -9.94 -21.00 5.64
C GLN A 41 -8.82 -20.15 5.01
N PRO A 42 -8.08 -20.66 4.02
CA PRO A 42 -7.02 -19.90 3.36
C PRO A 42 -7.65 -18.85 2.44
N GLY A 43 -7.89 -17.65 2.95
CA GLY A 43 -8.46 -16.53 2.22
C GLY A 43 -8.12 -15.22 2.91
N GLU A 44 -7.21 -14.49 2.29
CA GLU A 44 -6.66 -13.16 2.60
C GLU A 44 -7.36 -12.30 3.66
N LEU A 45 -6.61 -11.94 4.70
CA LEU A 45 -6.94 -10.83 5.59
C LEU A 45 -7.05 -9.52 4.78
N PRO A 46 -7.87 -8.54 5.24
CA PRO A 46 -7.95 -7.25 4.59
C PRO A 46 -6.57 -6.59 4.58
N ASP A 47 -6.12 -6.30 3.38
CA ASP A 47 -4.79 -5.79 3.08
C ASP A 47 -4.70 -4.32 3.48
N LYS A 48 -3.75 -3.98 4.35
CA LYS A 48 -3.53 -2.59 4.77
C LYS A 48 -2.65 -1.80 3.79
N MET A 49 -2.21 -2.44 2.70
CA MET A 49 -1.31 -1.87 1.70
C MET A 49 -2.12 -1.24 0.56
N GLY A 50 -2.40 0.06 0.66
CA GLY A 50 -3.06 0.78 -0.42
C GLY A 50 -2.91 2.29 -0.30
N ALA A 51 -2.44 2.94 -1.36
CA ALA A 51 -2.30 4.39 -1.55
C ALA A 51 -1.18 5.07 -0.76
N CYS A 52 0.09 4.77 -1.06
CA CYS A 52 1.25 5.39 -0.43
C CYS A 52 1.41 6.89 -0.79
N CYS A 53 0.52 7.72 -0.25
CA CYS A 53 0.78 9.12 0.00
C CYS A 53 1.75 9.24 1.17
N SER A 54 2.99 9.61 0.87
CA SER A 54 3.96 9.96 1.89
C SER A 54 3.48 11.16 2.69
N LYS A 55 2.96 10.90 3.89
CA LYS A 55 2.95 11.86 4.99
C LYS A 55 3.81 11.25 6.10
N PRO A 56 4.72 12.02 6.73
CA PRO A 56 5.28 11.60 8.00
C PRO A 56 4.14 11.42 9.00
N HIS A 57 4.15 10.29 9.72
CA HIS A 57 3.16 9.94 10.72
C HIS A 57 3.07 11.05 11.77
N THR A 58 1.92 11.72 11.88
CA THR A 58 1.53 12.46 13.08
C THR A 58 0.15 11.97 13.48
N SER A 59 0.09 11.40 14.67
CA SER A 59 -1.11 10.83 15.28
C SER A 59 -2.17 11.90 15.54
N ASP A 60 -3.39 11.40 15.69
CA ASP A 60 -4.59 12.02 16.29
C ASP A 60 -5.47 12.91 15.39
N ALA A 61 -6.50 12.28 14.83
CA ALA A 61 -7.87 12.77 14.99
C ALA A 61 -8.88 11.62 14.83
N ASN A 62 -9.46 11.21 15.96
CA ASN A 62 -10.74 10.52 16.04
C ASN A 62 -11.82 11.28 15.26
N VAL A 63 -12.54 10.59 14.35
CA VAL A 63 -13.98 10.82 14.19
C VAL A 63 -14.67 9.48 13.95
N HIS A 64 -15.67 9.24 14.80
CA HIS A 64 -16.55 8.09 14.84
C HIS A 64 -17.34 7.83 13.55
N THR A 65 -17.61 6.54 13.37
CA THR A 65 -18.55 5.85 12.47
C THR A 65 -19.99 6.36 12.46
N SER A 66 -20.72 6.15 11.34
CA SER A 66 -21.90 5.24 11.26
C SER A 66 -22.53 5.10 9.85
N SER A 67 -22.68 3.84 9.43
CA SER A 67 -23.83 3.12 8.79
C SER A 67 -24.61 3.65 7.57
N ALA A 68 -24.77 2.80 6.54
CA ALA A 68 -25.99 2.03 6.22
C ALA A 68 -25.87 1.23 4.89
N SER A 69 -26.68 0.17 4.78
CA SER A 69 -26.55 -1.02 3.93
C SER A 69 -27.34 -1.02 2.60
N ASP A 70 -27.16 -2.12 1.83
CA ASP A 70 -28.10 -2.81 0.90
C ASP A 70 -27.84 -2.68 -0.63
N PRO A 71 -28.38 -3.57 -1.50
CA PRO A 71 -27.79 -4.87 -1.82
C PRO A 71 -27.67 -5.17 -3.35
N SER A 72 -26.95 -6.24 -3.66
CA SER A 72 -27.02 -7.12 -4.84
C SER A 72 -27.29 -6.53 -6.24
N THR A 73 -26.27 -6.60 -7.11
CA THR A 73 -26.47 -6.87 -8.54
C THR A 73 -25.48 -7.91 -9.01
N SER A 74 -26.01 -9.10 -9.30
CA SER A 74 -25.36 -10.13 -10.10
C SER A 74 -25.00 -9.56 -11.46
N SER A 75 -23.70 -9.48 -11.75
CA SER A 75 -23.19 -9.32 -13.11
C SER A 75 -22.18 -10.42 -13.28
N SER A 76 -22.31 -11.19 -14.36
CA SER A 76 -21.42 -12.28 -14.72
C SER A 76 -19.99 -11.76 -14.80
N GLU A 77 -19.24 -11.94 -13.71
CA GLU A 77 -17.80 -11.76 -13.70
C GLU A 77 -17.25 -12.90 -14.57
N SER A 78 -16.81 -12.55 -15.78
CA SER A 78 -15.76 -13.31 -16.46
C SER A 78 -14.76 -13.67 -15.37
N SER A 79 -14.49 -14.96 -15.14
CA SER A 79 -13.59 -15.43 -14.09
C SER A 79 -12.30 -14.61 -14.13
N ALA A 80 -12.20 -13.59 -13.29
CA ALA A 80 -11.08 -12.67 -13.33
C ALA A 80 -9.90 -13.47 -12.81
N THR A 81 -8.90 -13.67 -13.67
CA THR A 81 -7.66 -14.35 -13.29
C THR A 81 -7.14 -13.72 -12.00
N SER A 82 -6.86 -14.53 -10.99
CA SER A 82 -6.35 -13.97 -9.74
C SER A 82 -4.98 -13.33 -10.01
N LEU A 83 -4.74 -12.12 -9.48
CA LEU A 83 -3.46 -11.42 -9.61
C LEU A 83 -2.27 -12.33 -9.27
N PHE A 84 -2.44 -13.19 -8.27
CA PHE A 84 -1.39 -14.07 -7.77
C PHE A 84 -1.08 -15.27 -8.66
N GLU A 85 -1.90 -15.56 -9.67
CA GLU A 85 -1.58 -16.55 -10.71
C GLU A 85 -0.42 -16.09 -11.60
N TYR A 86 -0.21 -14.77 -11.73
CA TYR A 86 0.90 -14.19 -12.46
C TYR A 86 2.18 -14.05 -11.64
N ARG A 87 2.12 -14.30 -10.31
CA ARG A 87 3.20 -13.96 -9.38
C ARG A 87 4.40 -14.87 -9.56
N THR A 88 5.57 -14.28 -9.78
CA THR A 88 6.85 -14.97 -9.87
C THR A 88 7.65 -14.92 -8.57
N ALA A 89 7.54 -13.83 -7.80
CA ALA A 89 8.13 -13.73 -6.47
C ALA A 89 7.28 -12.81 -5.59
N GLY A 90 7.03 -13.21 -4.35
CA GLY A 90 6.24 -12.41 -3.41
C GLY A 90 7.10 -11.47 -2.58
N LEU A 91 6.55 -10.29 -2.27
CA LEU A 91 7.11 -9.36 -1.30
C LEU A 91 6.04 -9.04 -0.27
N ARG A 92 6.38 -9.16 1.01
CA ARG A 92 5.46 -8.90 2.12
C ARG A 92 5.97 -7.74 2.96
N ASP A 93 5.05 -6.86 3.33
CA ASP A 93 5.24 -5.78 4.31
C ASP A 93 6.35 -4.77 3.96
N ALA A 94 6.96 -4.84 2.77
CA ALA A 94 8.04 -3.96 2.36
C ALA A 94 7.62 -2.50 2.25
N ASN A 95 6.38 -2.25 1.84
CA ASN A 95 5.88 -0.91 1.56
C ASN A 95 4.91 -0.37 2.63
N VAL A 96 4.92 -0.93 3.84
CA VAL A 96 4.07 -0.47 4.95
C VAL A 96 4.34 1.00 5.30
N ASP A 97 5.59 1.45 5.18
CA ASP A 97 5.98 2.84 5.44
C ASP A 97 5.77 3.79 4.24
N GLY A 98 5.17 3.31 3.16
CA GLY A 98 4.88 4.13 1.97
C GLY A 98 6.12 4.59 1.22
N ILE A 99 7.07 3.67 1.04
CA ILE A 99 8.37 3.88 0.39
C ILE A 99 8.40 3.39 -1.06
N CYS A 100 7.25 3.40 -1.76
CA CYS A 100 7.06 2.79 -3.07
C CYS A 100 8.05 3.30 -4.13
N VAL A 101 8.34 4.61 -4.15
CA VAL A 101 9.27 5.21 -5.12
C VAL A 101 10.69 4.67 -4.88
N GLY A 102 11.12 4.66 -3.61
CA GLY A 102 12.43 4.12 -3.24
C GLY A 102 12.56 2.62 -3.52
N LEU A 103 11.52 1.84 -3.25
CA LEU A 103 11.51 0.40 -3.54
C LEU A 103 11.59 0.11 -5.04
N THR A 104 10.88 0.89 -5.88
CA THR A 104 10.98 0.74 -7.33
C THR A 104 12.37 1.12 -7.87
N ALA A 105 13.02 2.13 -7.28
CA ALA A 105 14.39 2.50 -7.64
C ALA A 105 15.37 1.37 -7.31
N GLU A 106 15.29 0.79 -6.10
CA GLU A 106 16.13 -0.35 -5.73
C GLU A 106 15.80 -1.62 -6.53
N TRP A 107 14.56 -1.82 -6.92
CA TRP A 107 14.19 -2.91 -7.82
C TRP A 107 14.90 -2.79 -9.18
N PHE A 108 14.89 -1.61 -9.80
CA PHE A 108 15.59 -1.37 -11.06
C PHE A 108 17.10 -1.64 -10.97
N ARG A 109 17.72 -1.21 -9.87
CA ARG A 109 19.16 -1.42 -9.64
C ARG A 109 19.57 -2.89 -9.55
N HIS A 110 18.60 -3.80 -9.34
CA HIS A 110 18.85 -5.23 -9.14
C HIS A 110 18.24 -6.11 -10.24
N LEU A 111 17.84 -5.56 -11.40
CA LEU A 111 17.22 -6.33 -12.49
C LEU A 111 18.03 -7.56 -12.97
N ASN A 112 19.35 -7.52 -12.84
CA ASN A 112 20.23 -8.64 -13.21
C ASN A 112 20.18 -9.83 -12.24
N ASN A 113 19.56 -9.68 -11.07
CA ASN A 113 19.38 -10.76 -10.11
C ASN A 113 18.16 -11.62 -10.42
N SER A 114 18.03 -12.79 -9.80
CA SER A 114 16.80 -13.56 -9.88
C SER A 114 15.65 -12.86 -9.13
N PRO A 115 14.38 -13.13 -9.50
CA PRO A 115 13.21 -12.61 -8.78
C PRO A 115 13.26 -12.82 -7.26
N SER A 116 13.63 -14.04 -6.83
CA SER A 116 13.72 -14.38 -5.41
C SER A 116 14.81 -13.60 -4.68
N THR A 117 15.97 -13.40 -5.31
CA THR A 117 17.07 -12.59 -4.75
C THR A 117 16.67 -11.13 -4.63
N ARG A 118 15.97 -10.57 -5.64
CA ARG A 118 15.43 -9.20 -5.55
C ARG A 118 14.43 -9.04 -4.41
N MET A 119 13.45 -9.92 -4.27
CA MET A 119 12.45 -9.81 -3.19
C MET A 119 13.09 -9.99 -1.81
N SER A 120 14.07 -10.89 -1.69
CA SER A 120 14.83 -11.07 -0.44
C SER A 120 15.60 -9.80 -0.08
N ALA A 121 16.22 -9.16 -1.09
CA ALA A 121 16.88 -7.87 -0.90
C ALA A 121 15.88 -6.77 -0.52
N LEU A 122 14.66 -6.75 -1.05
CA LEU A 122 13.67 -5.71 -0.73
C LEU A 122 12.84 -5.98 0.55
N THR A 123 13.11 -7.07 1.26
CA THR A 123 12.38 -7.43 2.49
C THR A 123 12.74 -6.46 3.64
N PRO A 124 11.77 -6.06 4.50
CA PRO A 124 12.04 -5.23 5.67
C PRO A 124 13.24 -5.69 6.51
N GLY A 125 14.09 -4.74 6.90
CA GLY A 125 15.28 -4.97 7.71
C GLY A 125 16.54 -5.36 6.93
N SER A 126 16.45 -5.53 5.60
CA SER A 126 17.63 -5.66 4.75
C SER A 126 18.33 -4.31 4.50
N GLY A 127 19.57 -4.35 4.03
CA GLY A 127 20.29 -3.14 3.61
C GLY A 127 19.66 -2.45 2.40
N THR A 128 19.16 -3.21 1.43
CA THR A 128 18.51 -2.64 0.23
C THR A 128 17.15 -2.02 0.57
N HIS A 129 16.39 -2.58 1.51
CA HIS A 129 15.16 -1.97 2.02
C HIS A 129 15.45 -0.65 2.76
N ALA A 130 16.50 -0.61 3.58
CA ALA A 130 16.95 0.63 4.20
C ALA A 130 17.36 1.69 3.16
N SER A 131 18.08 1.30 2.11
CA SER A 131 18.43 2.21 1.02
C SER A 131 17.18 2.71 0.27
N ALA A 132 16.18 1.85 0.06
CA ALA A 132 14.90 2.27 -0.50
C ALA A 132 14.19 3.31 0.39
N ALA A 133 14.24 3.17 1.72
CA ALA A 133 13.70 4.17 2.64
C ALA A 133 14.44 5.51 2.56
N GLU A 134 15.78 5.50 2.49
CA GLU A 134 16.60 6.71 2.29
C GLU A 134 16.24 7.43 0.98
N ARG A 135 16.06 6.67 -0.11
CA ARG A 135 15.61 7.20 -1.40
C ARG A 135 14.23 7.82 -1.32
N GLN A 136 13.28 7.17 -0.65
CA GLN A 136 11.96 7.74 -0.46
C GLN A 136 12.05 9.07 0.30
N GLN A 137 12.86 9.13 1.35
CA GLN A 137 13.06 10.35 2.13
C GLN A 137 13.67 11.47 1.29
N GLN A 138 14.65 11.15 0.44
CA GLN A 138 15.25 12.10 -0.48
C GLN A 138 14.21 12.66 -1.46
N TYR A 139 13.42 11.78 -2.09
CA TYR A 139 12.31 12.16 -2.98
C TYR A 139 11.36 13.13 -2.27
N GLN A 140 10.92 12.82 -1.05
CA GLN A 140 10.01 13.70 -0.30
C GLN A 140 10.63 15.05 0.05
N THR A 141 11.89 15.04 0.49
CA THR A 141 12.60 16.27 0.87
C THR A 141 12.75 17.21 -0.33
N LEU A 142 13.12 16.67 -1.50
CA LEU A 142 13.24 17.43 -2.74
C LEU A 142 11.89 17.98 -3.20
N LYS A 143 10.85 17.14 -3.18
CA LYS A 143 9.48 17.51 -3.53
C LYS A 143 8.97 18.66 -2.67
N ASP A 144 9.15 18.60 -1.35
CA ASP A 144 8.77 19.67 -0.43
C ASP A 144 9.56 20.95 -0.66
N LEU A 145 10.87 20.83 -0.92
CA LEU A 145 11.71 21.98 -1.26
C LEU A 145 11.24 22.68 -2.55
N LEU A 146 10.94 21.92 -3.59
CA LEU A 146 10.45 22.44 -4.87
C LEU A 146 9.10 23.13 -4.72
N ARG A 147 8.18 22.54 -3.94
CA ARG A 147 6.88 23.16 -3.61
C ARG A 147 7.04 24.47 -2.84
N ARG A 148 7.93 24.52 -1.85
CA ARG A 148 8.25 25.77 -1.11
C ARG A 148 8.82 26.85 -2.01
N ARG A 149 9.48 26.48 -3.11
CA ARG A 149 10.00 27.39 -4.14
C ARG A 149 8.96 27.78 -5.20
N GLY A 150 7.71 27.32 -5.07
CA GLY A 150 6.61 27.69 -5.95
C GLY A 150 6.38 26.75 -7.14
N ALA A 151 7.06 25.60 -7.22
CA ALA A 151 6.76 24.61 -8.25
C ALA A 151 5.35 24.04 -8.06
N GLY A 152 4.63 23.85 -9.16
CA GLY A 152 3.33 23.18 -9.14
C GLY A 152 3.45 21.72 -8.68
N SER A 153 2.35 21.14 -8.17
CA SER A 153 2.40 19.80 -7.55
C SER A 153 2.97 18.72 -8.47
N SER A 154 2.51 18.62 -9.72
CA SER A 154 3.00 17.61 -10.67
C SER A 154 4.44 17.84 -11.08
N GLN A 155 4.84 19.11 -11.28
CA GLN A 155 6.21 19.47 -11.62
C GLN A 155 7.17 19.13 -10.48
N ALA A 156 6.82 19.47 -9.24
CA ALA A 156 7.63 19.16 -8.07
C ALA A 156 7.80 17.65 -7.87
N ASP A 157 6.73 16.88 -8.10
CA ASP A 157 6.74 15.42 -7.99
C ASP A 157 7.66 14.79 -9.04
N LEU A 158 7.48 15.13 -10.32
CA LEU A 158 8.30 14.59 -11.41
C LEU A 158 9.77 14.98 -11.26
N GLN A 159 10.07 16.24 -10.94
CA GLN A 159 11.44 16.70 -10.80
C GLN A 159 12.14 16.03 -9.59
N ALA A 160 11.47 15.92 -8.44
CA ALA A 160 12.03 15.23 -7.28
C ALA A 160 12.27 13.74 -7.55
N GLN A 161 11.35 13.10 -8.28
CA GLN A 161 11.46 11.69 -8.67
C GLN A 161 12.66 11.49 -9.60
N ASN A 162 12.79 12.32 -10.64
CA ASN A 162 13.91 12.23 -11.58
C ASN A 162 15.26 12.42 -10.88
N THR A 163 15.39 13.47 -10.07
CA THR A 163 16.65 13.72 -9.34
C THR A 163 17.01 12.57 -8.40
N MET A 164 16.03 11.99 -7.69
CA MET A 164 16.30 10.84 -6.82
C MET A 164 16.71 9.59 -7.62
N LEU A 165 16.09 9.34 -8.77
CA LEU A 165 16.43 8.23 -9.66
C LEU A 165 17.83 8.42 -10.29
N GLU A 166 18.17 9.63 -10.71
CA GLU A 166 19.50 9.98 -11.21
C GLU A 166 20.58 9.77 -10.14
N ASP A 167 20.33 10.20 -8.90
CA ASP A 167 21.21 9.94 -7.75
C ASP A 167 21.28 8.44 -7.39
N ALA A 168 20.28 7.66 -7.82
CA ALA A 168 20.30 6.20 -7.79
C ALA A 168 21.08 5.56 -8.93
N GLY A 169 21.73 6.33 -9.80
CA GLY A 169 22.41 5.82 -11.00
C GLY A 169 21.45 5.18 -12.01
N LEU A 170 20.21 5.66 -12.05
CA LEU A 170 19.20 5.31 -13.06
C LEU A 170 18.99 6.50 -14.00
N GLU A 171 18.50 6.25 -15.21
CA GLU A 171 18.36 7.28 -16.24
C GLU A 171 16.88 7.50 -16.61
N PRO A 172 16.10 8.27 -15.83
CA PRO A 172 14.71 8.57 -16.18
C PRO A 172 14.64 9.49 -17.41
N ALA A 173 13.71 9.24 -18.33
CA ALA A 173 13.56 10.03 -19.57
C ALA A 173 13.14 11.51 -19.34
N GLY A 174 12.87 11.93 -18.11
CA GLY A 174 12.51 13.31 -17.78
C GLY A 174 11.04 13.67 -18.00
N GLU A 175 10.29 12.86 -18.74
CA GLU A 175 8.89 13.10 -19.10
C GLU A 175 7.97 11.90 -18.78
N GLU A 176 6.68 12.19 -18.58
CA GLU A 176 5.64 11.20 -18.33
C GLU A 176 4.54 11.25 -19.39
N LYS A 177 4.05 10.07 -19.80
CA LYS A 177 2.83 9.95 -20.61
C LYS A 177 1.68 9.56 -19.71
N ARG A 178 0.52 10.20 -19.91
CA ARG A 178 -0.69 9.99 -19.08
C ARG A 178 -1.75 9.18 -19.82
N PHE A 179 -2.27 8.14 -19.17
CA PHE A 179 -3.31 7.27 -19.68
C PHE A 179 -4.49 7.19 -18.72
N VAL A 180 -5.70 7.52 -19.20
CA VAL A 180 -6.92 7.29 -18.42
C VAL A 180 -7.22 5.79 -18.41
N PHE A 181 -7.33 5.20 -17.22
CA PHE A 181 -7.61 3.79 -17.03
C PHE A 181 -9.06 3.46 -17.39
N GLY A 182 -9.33 2.23 -17.84
CA GLY A 182 -10.67 1.76 -18.25
C GLY A 182 -11.08 2.07 -19.70
N LYS A 183 -10.32 2.90 -20.44
CA LYS A 183 -10.51 3.07 -21.89
C LYS A 183 -9.60 2.09 -22.65
N SER A 184 -10.19 1.17 -23.40
CA SER A 184 -9.47 0.11 -24.13
C SER A 184 -8.35 0.64 -25.04
N SER A 185 -8.58 1.75 -25.75
CA SER A 185 -7.57 2.39 -26.60
C SER A 185 -6.36 2.92 -25.84
N ASN A 186 -6.57 3.41 -24.61
CA ASN A 186 -5.49 3.91 -23.75
C ASN A 186 -4.68 2.75 -23.18
N ILE A 187 -5.36 1.72 -22.68
CA ILE A 187 -4.70 0.51 -22.15
C ILE A 187 -3.86 -0.14 -23.24
N LYS A 188 -4.40 -0.32 -24.44
CA LYS A 188 -3.65 -0.91 -25.56
C LYS A 188 -2.39 -0.10 -25.90
N ARG A 189 -2.48 1.24 -25.93
CA ARG A 189 -1.32 2.10 -26.23
C ARG A 189 -0.25 2.00 -25.13
N MET A 190 -0.66 2.07 -23.87
CA MET A 190 0.22 1.95 -22.72
C MET A 190 0.89 0.58 -22.65
N VAL A 191 0.12 -0.50 -22.87
CA VAL A 191 0.63 -1.87 -22.86
C VAL A 191 1.64 -2.10 -23.98
N ASN A 192 1.37 -1.61 -25.19
CA ASN A 192 2.32 -1.71 -26.30
C ASN A 192 3.66 -1.01 -25.98
N GLU A 193 3.61 0.09 -25.23
CA GLU A 193 4.81 0.82 -24.80
C GLU A 193 5.60 0.04 -23.74
N ILE A 194 4.94 -0.45 -22.68
CA ILE A 194 5.64 -1.18 -21.61
C ILE A 194 6.09 -2.59 -22.01
N ASN A 195 5.49 -3.17 -23.06
CA ASN A 195 5.88 -4.47 -23.62
C ASN A 195 7.03 -4.36 -24.65
N GLU A 196 7.48 -3.15 -24.99
CA GLU A 196 8.61 -2.97 -25.92
C GLU A 196 9.85 -3.69 -25.37
N ASP A 197 10.40 -4.64 -26.14
CA ASP A 197 11.51 -5.47 -25.67
C ASP A 197 12.75 -4.62 -25.35
N GLY A 198 13.37 -4.88 -24.20
CA GLY A 198 14.47 -4.07 -23.67
C GLY A 198 14.04 -2.78 -22.99
N SER A 199 12.73 -2.52 -22.83
CA SER A 199 12.24 -1.32 -22.16
C SER A 199 12.01 -1.53 -20.66
N ASN A 200 12.27 -0.48 -19.89
CA ASN A 200 12.00 -0.38 -18.47
C ASN A 200 11.11 0.84 -18.25
N HIS A 201 10.07 0.71 -17.44
CA HIS A 201 9.16 1.83 -17.19
C HIS A 201 8.79 1.94 -15.72
N LEU A 202 8.77 3.18 -15.23
CA LEU A 202 8.18 3.54 -13.96
C LEU A 202 6.72 3.94 -14.20
N LEU A 203 5.82 3.40 -13.39
CA LEU A 203 4.38 3.60 -13.53
C LEU A 203 3.84 4.25 -12.26
N SER A 204 3.22 5.43 -12.38
CA SER A 204 2.49 6.03 -11.26
C SER A 204 0.99 5.77 -11.42
N LEU A 205 0.43 5.01 -10.49
CA LEU A 205 -0.98 4.66 -10.39
C LEU A 205 -1.71 5.73 -9.57
N TYR A 206 -2.70 6.39 -10.14
CA TYR A 206 -3.49 7.42 -9.46
C TYR A 206 -4.92 6.93 -9.21
N PHE A 207 -5.36 7.02 -7.96
CA PHE A 207 -6.67 6.53 -7.54
C PHE A 207 -7.70 7.66 -7.49
N ALA A 208 -8.97 7.35 -7.79
CA ALA A 208 -10.06 8.32 -7.83
C ALA A 208 -10.35 8.92 -6.45
N GLU A 209 -10.13 8.15 -5.39
CA GLU A 209 -10.26 8.54 -3.98
C GLU A 209 -9.12 9.47 -3.53
N GLY A 210 -8.13 9.69 -4.40
CA GLY A 210 -6.92 10.42 -4.11
C GLY A 210 -5.74 9.52 -3.79
N GLY A 211 -4.56 10.11 -3.90
CA GLY A 211 -3.29 9.43 -3.70
C GLY A 211 -2.77 8.72 -4.94
N ALA A 212 -1.53 8.25 -4.79
CA ALA A 212 -0.79 7.61 -5.84
C ALA A 212 0.06 6.47 -5.29
N HIS A 213 0.40 5.53 -6.16
CA HIS A 213 1.30 4.42 -5.88
C HIS A 213 2.23 4.20 -7.05
N THR A 214 3.49 3.90 -6.78
CA THR A 214 4.49 3.71 -7.83
C THR A 214 4.82 2.24 -7.96
N VAL A 215 4.71 1.73 -9.19
CA VAL A 215 5.10 0.38 -9.60
C VAL A 215 6.10 0.48 -10.75
N ALA A 216 6.74 -0.63 -11.12
CA ALA A 216 7.74 -0.64 -12.17
C ALA A 216 7.51 -1.81 -13.13
N THR A 217 7.97 -1.68 -14.37
CA THR A 217 7.98 -2.77 -15.35
C THR A 217 9.35 -2.90 -16.03
N SER A 218 9.67 -4.13 -16.43
CA SER A 218 10.84 -4.46 -17.27
C SER A 218 10.44 -5.52 -18.29
N ALA A 219 10.64 -5.21 -19.58
CA ALA A 219 10.36 -6.10 -20.69
C ALA A 219 11.65 -6.63 -21.29
N SER A 220 11.77 -7.95 -21.37
CA SER A 220 12.96 -8.63 -21.90
C SER A 220 12.62 -10.04 -22.35
N ASN A 221 13.20 -10.46 -23.47
CA ASN A 221 13.07 -11.81 -24.02
C ASN A 221 11.60 -12.22 -24.24
N GLY A 222 10.78 -11.29 -24.71
CA GLY A 222 9.35 -11.52 -24.96
C GLY A 222 8.51 -11.77 -23.70
N ARG A 223 9.02 -11.37 -22.53
CA ARG A 223 8.28 -11.34 -21.26
C ARG A 223 8.29 -9.95 -20.68
N THR A 224 7.21 -9.59 -19.99
CA THR A 224 7.11 -8.33 -19.25
C THR A 224 6.89 -8.65 -17.78
N THR A 225 7.77 -8.12 -16.93
CA THR A 225 7.68 -8.22 -15.47
C THR A 225 7.15 -6.92 -14.91
N LEU A 226 6.14 -6.98 -14.05
CA LEU A 226 5.66 -5.88 -13.23
C LEU A 226 6.08 -6.12 -11.78
N PHE A 227 6.70 -5.12 -11.18
CA PHE A 227 6.99 -5.08 -9.75
C PHE A 227 6.07 -4.09 -9.05
N ASP A 228 5.30 -4.60 -8.10
CA ASP A 228 4.51 -3.81 -7.18
C ASP A 228 5.11 -3.91 -5.76
N PRO A 229 5.56 -2.79 -5.16
CA PRO A 229 6.09 -2.77 -3.79
C PRO A 229 5.19 -3.41 -2.72
N ASN A 230 3.87 -3.47 -2.94
CA ASN A 230 2.92 -4.08 -2.00
C ASN A 230 2.84 -5.61 -2.13
N TYR A 231 3.20 -6.18 -3.29
CA TYR A 231 2.88 -7.57 -3.61
C TYR A 231 4.05 -8.41 -4.14
N GLY A 232 5.06 -7.77 -4.72
CA GLY A 232 6.21 -8.40 -5.35
C GLY A 232 6.15 -8.36 -6.88
N GLU A 233 6.68 -9.39 -7.51
CA GLU A 233 6.83 -9.49 -8.96
C GLU A 233 5.81 -10.40 -9.62
N PHE A 234 5.36 -9.96 -10.79
CA PHE A 234 4.45 -10.66 -11.68
C PHE A 234 5.04 -10.69 -13.08
N THR A 235 4.97 -11.81 -13.78
CA THR A 235 5.54 -11.88 -15.14
C THR A 235 4.58 -12.57 -16.09
N VAL A 236 4.29 -11.90 -17.20
CA VAL A 236 3.47 -12.39 -18.32
C VAL A 236 4.31 -12.49 -19.59
N ARG A 237 3.77 -13.12 -20.64
CA ARG A 237 4.32 -12.93 -21.98
C ARG A 237 4.12 -11.47 -22.38
N SER A 238 5.00 -10.92 -23.22
CA SER A 238 4.84 -9.57 -23.81
C SER A 238 3.73 -9.56 -24.88
N ASP A 239 2.60 -10.15 -24.55
CA ASP A 239 1.36 -10.13 -25.30
C ASP A 239 0.48 -9.00 -24.73
N PRO A 240 -0.12 -8.14 -25.57
CA PRO A 240 -0.93 -7.03 -25.09
C PRO A 240 -2.14 -7.43 -24.24
N ASP A 241 -2.76 -8.58 -24.52
CA ASP A 241 -3.94 -9.02 -23.81
C ASP A 241 -3.58 -9.63 -22.45
N GLU A 242 -2.45 -10.34 -22.34
CA GLU A 242 -1.93 -10.84 -21.05
C GLU A 242 -1.55 -9.70 -20.11
N MET A 243 -0.81 -8.71 -20.60
CA MET A 243 -0.39 -7.56 -19.76
C MET A 243 -1.58 -6.66 -19.39
N ALA A 244 -2.54 -6.46 -20.29
CA ALA A 244 -3.79 -5.76 -19.96
C ALA A 244 -4.58 -6.52 -18.87
N SER A 245 -4.63 -7.85 -18.95
CA SER A 245 -5.30 -8.70 -17.96
C SER A 245 -4.60 -8.65 -16.60
N LEU A 246 -3.26 -8.64 -16.56
CA LEU A 246 -2.48 -8.45 -15.34
C LEU A 246 -2.78 -7.08 -14.70
N LEU A 247 -2.77 -6.00 -15.49
CA LEU A 247 -3.07 -4.65 -15.00
C LEU A 247 -4.51 -4.53 -14.48
N GLN A 248 -5.48 -5.17 -15.14
CA GLN A 248 -6.86 -5.22 -14.67
C GLN A 248 -6.98 -6.00 -13.35
N SER A 249 -6.26 -7.11 -13.22
CA SER A 249 -6.21 -7.92 -11.99
C SER A 249 -5.59 -7.13 -10.84
N LEU A 250 -4.53 -6.37 -11.11
CA LEU A 250 -3.91 -5.47 -10.13
C LEU A 250 -4.86 -4.33 -9.73
N ALA A 251 -5.53 -3.70 -10.68
CA ALA A 251 -6.53 -2.67 -10.41
C ALA A 251 -7.70 -3.21 -9.56
N ASN A 252 -8.17 -4.42 -9.86
CA ASN A 252 -9.19 -5.10 -9.06
C ASN A 252 -8.72 -5.40 -7.64
N ARG A 253 -7.43 -5.73 -7.47
CA ARG A 253 -6.83 -5.94 -6.15
C ARG A 253 -6.75 -4.64 -5.33
N TYR A 254 -6.39 -3.52 -5.94
CA TYR A 254 -6.47 -2.22 -5.27
C TYR A 254 -7.90 -1.82 -4.94
N ARG A 255 -8.86 -2.18 -5.79
CA ARG A 255 -10.28 -1.92 -5.52
C ARG A 255 -10.82 -2.77 -4.36
N ASN A 256 -10.47 -4.05 -4.30
CA ASN A 256 -11.04 -5.00 -3.36
C ASN A 256 -9.94 -5.68 -2.52
N PRO A 257 -9.93 -5.53 -1.19
CA PRO A 257 -10.95 -4.89 -0.34
C PRO A 257 -10.73 -3.38 -0.10
N ASN A 258 -9.72 -2.75 -0.72
CA ASN A 258 -9.21 -1.46 -0.24
C ASN A 258 -9.99 -0.22 -0.70
N GLY A 259 -10.96 -0.38 -1.61
CA GLY A 259 -11.80 0.70 -2.13
C GLY A 259 -11.08 1.67 -3.07
N GLN A 260 -9.87 1.35 -3.57
CA GLN A 260 -9.06 2.26 -4.39
C GLN A 260 -9.29 2.01 -5.87
N HIS A 261 -9.97 2.94 -6.53
CA HIS A 261 -10.33 2.84 -7.94
C HIS A 261 -9.25 3.49 -8.80
N LEU A 262 -8.51 2.66 -9.54
CA LEU A 262 -7.50 3.14 -10.46
C LEU A 262 -8.12 4.00 -11.56
N SER A 263 -7.70 5.26 -11.64
CA SER A 263 -8.27 6.27 -12.55
C SER A 263 -7.34 6.63 -13.69
N THR A 264 -6.05 6.77 -13.40
CA THR A 264 -5.01 7.21 -14.33
C THR A 264 -3.74 6.43 -14.04
N ILE A 265 -3.01 6.08 -15.10
CA ILE A 265 -1.63 5.60 -15.01
C ILE A 265 -0.74 6.59 -15.77
N THR A 266 0.39 6.98 -15.19
CA THR A 266 1.48 7.58 -15.97
C THR A 266 2.56 6.54 -16.26
N THR A 267 3.22 6.65 -17.41
CA THR A 267 4.45 5.90 -17.71
C THR A 267 5.60 6.87 -17.89
N GLN A 268 6.77 6.49 -17.36
CA GLN A 268 8.04 7.13 -17.64
C GLN A 268 9.04 6.04 -18.04
N ARG A 269 9.76 6.23 -19.14
CA ARG A 269 10.81 5.30 -19.57
C ARG A 269 12.04 5.48 -18.67
N MET A 270 12.64 4.36 -18.29
CA MET A 270 13.97 4.27 -17.67
C MET A 270 14.94 3.79 -18.76
N GLN A 271 16.02 4.56 -18.98
CA GLN A 271 17.03 4.34 -20.01
C GLN A 271 18.20 3.51 -19.46
#